data_AF-A0A0D5ZIW2-F1
#
_entry.id   AF-A0A0D5ZIW2-F1
#
_cell.length_a   1.000
_cell.length_b   1.000
_cell.length_c   1.000
_cell.angle_alpha   90.00
_cell.angle_beta   90.00
_cell.angle_gamma   90.00
#
_symmetry.space_group_name_H-M   'P 1'
#
loop_
_entity.id
_entity.type
_entity.pdbx_description
1 polymer ?
#
loop_
_entity_poly.entity_id
_entity_poly.type
_entity_poly.pdbx_seq_one_letter_code
_entity_poly.pdbx_strand_id
1 'polypeptide(L)'
;MEEKTTKNKILFNLLAPNQELKSSIENVIDKKFELILPLSKIDDEIVIGLAYKNSNCKKFSKEHILDLYTDSSLLFYKLAIDKFFIIDEKILKDNSSDFQGEKIGKSLSEYNEIKILKTLTKILNTFGQNIDIYKISLNPEYNKVKTTVFSS
;
A
#
# COMPACT_ATOMS: atom_id res chain seq x y z
N MET A 1 -11.80 5.03 32.36
CA MET A 1 -12.16 4.96 30.94
C MET A 1 -10.93 4.47 30.22
N GLU A 2 -10.92 3.20 29.82
CA GLU A 2 -9.85 2.68 28.98
C GLU A 2 -10.12 3.12 27.55
N GLU A 3 -9.24 3.94 26.99
CA GLU A 3 -9.20 4.20 25.55
C GLU A 3 -8.92 2.87 24.85
N LYS A 4 -9.96 2.30 24.23
CA LYS A 4 -9.76 1.27 23.20
C LYS A 4 -8.96 1.93 22.08
N THR A 5 -7.65 1.73 22.11
CA THR A 5 -6.79 1.96 20.96
C THR A 5 -7.33 1.07 19.85
N THR A 6 -8.07 1.66 18.92
CA THR A 6 -8.44 1.00 17.67
C THR A 6 -7.13 0.66 16.98
N LYS A 7 -6.67 -0.59 17.13
CA LYS A 7 -5.49 -1.08 16.45
C LYS A 7 -5.76 -0.93 14.96
N ASN A 8 -5.07 0.01 14.31
CA ASN A 8 -5.08 0.15 12.85
C ASN A 8 -4.59 -1.18 12.27
N LYS A 9 -5.53 -1.97 11.75
CA LYS A 9 -5.27 -3.30 11.19
C LYS A 9 -5.05 -3.14 9.69
N ILE A 10 -3.97 -3.74 9.17
CA ILE A 10 -3.76 -3.80 7.72
C ILE A 10 -4.87 -4.68 7.14
N LEU A 11 -5.55 -4.23 6.08
CA LEU A 11 -6.66 -4.99 5.50
C LEU A 11 -6.05 -6.09 4.60
N PHE A 12 -5.91 -7.27 5.21
CA PHE A 12 -5.17 -8.43 4.74
C PHE A 12 -5.71 -9.06 3.44
N ASN A 13 -5.29 -8.55 2.28
CA ASN A 13 -5.00 -9.33 1.07
C ASN A 13 -4.22 -8.46 0.08
N LEU A 14 -3.21 -9.02 -0.58
CA LEU A 14 -2.68 -8.39 -1.79
C LEU A 14 -3.77 -8.48 -2.85
N LEU A 15 -4.03 -7.36 -3.52
CA LEU A 15 -5.05 -7.30 -4.56
C LEU A 15 -4.38 -7.11 -5.92
N ALA A 16 -4.92 -7.81 -6.92
CA ALA A 16 -4.59 -7.59 -8.31
C ALA A 16 -5.57 -6.54 -8.87
N PRO A 17 -5.11 -5.31 -9.19
CA PRO A 17 -5.97 -4.33 -9.84
C PRO A 17 -6.25 -4.74 -11.29
N ASN A 18 -7.45 -4.42 -11.78
CA ASN A 18 -7.75 -4.50 -13.21
C ASN A 18 -6.99 -3.43 -14.00
N GLN A 19 -7.12 -3.44 -15.33
CA GLN A 19 -6.42 -2.50 -16.20
C GLN A 19 -6.79 -1.03 -15.94
N GLU A 20 -8.04 -0.76 -15.57
CA GLU A 20 -8.54 0.60 -15.35
C GLU A 20 -7.92 1.25 -14.10
N LEU A 21 -7.98 0.56 -12.97
CA LEU A 21 -7.35 1.00 -11.72
C LEU A 21 -5.82 1.04 -11.86
N LYS A 22 -5.24 0.06 -12.55
CA LYS A 22 -3.80 0.03 -12.80
C LYS A 22 -3.34 1.24 -13.61
N SER A 23 -4.04 1.57 -14.69
CA SER A 23 -3.73 2.74 -15.53
C SER A 23 -3.89 4.04 -14.74
N SER A 24 -4.93 4.14 -13.92
CA SER A 24 -5.19 5.30 -13.05
C SER A 24 -4.02 5.59 -12.12
N ILE A 25 -3.47 4.55 -11.48
CA ILE A 25 -2.32 4.68 -10.59
C ILE A 25 -1.03 4.91 -11.38
N GLU A 26 -0.81 4.18 -12.48
CA GLU A 26 0.41 4.30 -13.32
C GLU A 26 0.56 5.70 -13.96
N ASN A 27 -0.53 6.45 -14.13
CA ASN A 27 -0.47 7.84 -14.64
C ASN A 27 0.23 8.84 -13.70
N VAL A 28 0.32 8.53 -12.41
CA VAL A 28 0.88 9.44 -11.38
C VAL A 28 2.18 8.94 -10.75
N ILE A 29 2.71 7.82 -11.26
CA ILE A 29 3.98 7.23 -10.83
C ILE A 29 4.86 6.90 -12.03
N ASP A 30 6.17 6.98 -11.85
CA ASP A 30 7.13 6.75 -12.93
C ASP A 30 7.45 5.26 -13.15
N LYS A 31 6.75 4.36 -12.46
CA LYS A 31 7.14 2.96 -12.30
C LYS A 31 5.95 2.02 -12.34
N LYS A 32 6.08 0.92 -13.08
CA LYS A 32 5.07 -0.15 -13.13
C LYS A 32 5.05 -0.94 -11.83
N PHE A 33 3.86 -1.04 -11.25
CA PHE A 33 3.59 -1.86 -10.08
C PHE A 33 2.82 -3.12 -10.48
N GLU A 34 2.72 -4.08 -9.57
CA GLU A 34 2.12 -5.39 -9.86
C GLU A 34 0.85 -5.61 -9.05
N LEU A 35 0.90 -5.29 -7.75
CA LEU A 35 -0.18 -5.52 -6.80
C LEU A 35 -0.36 -4.30 -5.90
N ILE A 36 -1.53 -4.20 -5.27
CA ILE A 36 -1.81 -3.20 -4.24
C ILE A 36 -1.99 -3.91 -2.89
N LEU A 37 -1.57 -3.25 -1.82
CA LEU A 37 -1.79 -3.69 -0.45
C LEU A 37 -2.62 -2.64 0.30
N PRO A 38 -3.86 -2.96 0.68
CA PRO A 38 -4.64 -2.13 1.60
C PRO A 38 -3.97 -2.02 2.97
N LEU A 39 -3.61 -0.81 3.40
CA LEU A 39 -2.87 -0.53 4.62
C LEU A 39 -3.74 -0.07 5.78
N SER A 40 -4.77 0.73 5.51
CA SER A 40 -5.69 1.25 6.52
C SER A 40 -7.01 1.69 5.88
N LYS A 41 -8.06 1.78 6.69
CA LYS A 41 -9.36 2.37 6.33
C LYS A 41 -9.55 3.68 7.08
N ILE A 42 -9.99 4.71 6.37
CA ILE A 42 -10.36 6.02 6.91
C ILE A 42 -11.74 6.35 6.33
N ASP A 43 -12.77 6.34 7.17
CA ASP A 43 -14.17 6.46 6.75
C ASP A 43 -14.52 5.48 5.62
N ASP A 44 -14.91 5.97 4.43
CA ASP A 44 -15.24 5.15 3.25
C ASP A 44 -14.04 4.99 2.28
N GLU A 45 -12.86 5.47 2.67
CA GLU A 45 -11.64 5.41 1.86
C GLU A 45 -10.62 4.40 2.42
N ILE A 46 -9.80 3.88 1.52
CA ILE A 46 -8.76 2.90 1.82
C ILE A 46 -7.41 3.48 1.41
N VAL A 47 -6.47 3.48 2.34
CA VAL A 47 -5.06 3.78 2.05
C VAL A 47 -4.44 2.52 1.47
N ILE A 48 -3.86 2.60 0.28
CA ILE A 48 -3.15 1.50 -0.36
C ILE A 48 -1.68 1.83 -0.57
N GLY A 49 -0.83 0.82 -0.38
CA GLY A 49 0.58 0.83 -0.80
C GLY A 49 0.76 0.02 -2.08
N LEU A 50 1.83 0.30 -2.83
CA LEU A 50 2.11 -0.36 -4.09
C LEU A 50 3.18 -1.43 -3.92
N ALA A 51 2.88 -2.64 -4.40
CA ALA A 51 3.81 -3.76 -4.41
C ALA A 51 4.41 -3.94 -5.81
N TYR A 52 5.73 -3.98 -5.85
CA TYR A 52 6.54 -4.04 -7.06
C TYR A 52 7.28 -5.37 -7.14
N LYS A 53 7.49 -5.85 -8.37
CA LYS A 53 8.46 -6.94 -8.60
C LYS A 53 9.84 -6.53 -8.10
N ASN A 54 10.58 -7.48 -7.55
CA ASN A 54 11.91 -7.25 -7.00
C ASN A 54 12.89 -6.64 -8.04
N SER A 55 12.77 -7.01 -9.32
CA SER A 55 13.51 -6.41 -10.44
C SER A 55 13.28 -4.90 -10.59
N ASN A 56 12.07 -4.44 -10.27
CA ASN A 56 11.66 -3.04 -10.41
C ASN A 56 12.03 -2.21 -9.16
N CYS A 57 12.45 -2.88 -8.08
CA CYS A 57 12.79 -2.25 -6.80
C CYS A 57 14.20 -1.63 -6.77
N LYS A 58 15.09 -1.99 -7.71
CA LYS A 58 16.49 -1.49 -7.77
C LYS A 58 16.60 0.04 -7.91
N LYS A 59 15.51 0.70 -8.33
CA LYS A 59 15.44 2.15 -8.57
C LYS A 59 14.88 2.95 -7.38
N PHE A 60 14.55 2.32 -6.25
CA PHE A 60 14.09 3.00 -5.05
C PHE A 60 15.22 3.11 -4.02
N SER A 61 15.20 4.16 -3.21
CA SER A 61 16.04 4.24 -2.01
C SER A 61 15.69 3.08 -1.09
N LYS A 62 16.71 2.40 -0.53
CA LYS A 62 16.52 1.21 0.31
C LYS A 62 15.57 1.46 1.49
N GLU A 63 15.56 2.69 1.99
CA GLU A 63 14.70 3.15 3.08
C GLU A 63 13.19 3.18 2.75
N HIS A 64 12.82 3.22 1.46
CA HIS A 64 11.42 3.24 1.01
C HIS A 64 10.88 1.86 0.61
N ILE A 65 11.71 0.81 0.70
CA ILE A 65 11.36 -0.53 0.26
C ILE A 65 11.19 -1.44 1.48
N LEU A 66 10.03 -2.05 1.61
CA LEU A 66 9.74 -3.03 2.65
C LEU A 66 9.60 -4.44 2.07
N ASP A 67 10.27 -5.38 2.73
CA ASP A 67 10.02 -6.79 2.50
C ASP A 67 8.66 -7.17 3.10
N LEU A 68 7.74 -7.61 2.24
CA LEU A 68 6.41 -8.06 2.67
C LEU A 68 6.47 -9.38 3.47
N TYR A 69 7.52 -10.18 3.28
CA TYR A 69 7.69 -11.44 4.00
C TYR A 69 9.07 -11.58 4.64
N THR A 70 9.18 -12.54 5.56
CA THR A 70 10.36 -12.79 6.39
C THR A 70 11.49 -13.47 5.64
N ASP A 71 11.18 -14.32 4.66
CA ASP A 71 12.18 -15.06 3.89
C ASP A 71 12.39 -14.42 2.51
N SER A 72 13.43 -13.60 2.39
CA SER A 72 13.76 -12.86 1.16
C SER A 72 14.13 -13.74 -0.05
N SER A 73 14.43 -15.03 0.17
CA SER A 73 14.83 -15.96 -0.89
C SER A 73 13.67 -16.43 -1.78
N LEU A 74 12.43 -16.24 -1.32
CA LEU A 74 11.20 -16.73 -1.98
C LEU A 74 10.32 -15.60 -2.57
N LEU A 75 10.75 -14.32 -2.49
CA LEU A 75 9.83 -13.18 -2.65
C LEU A 75 9.94 -12.45 -3.97
N PHE A 76 8.85 -12.54 -4.72
CA PHE A 76 8.67 -11.82 -5.98
C PHE A 76 8.33 -10.34 -5.77
N TYR A 77 7.76 -9.95 -4.62
CA TYR A 77 7.21 -8.61 -4.41
C TYR A 77 7.77 -7.89 -3.18
N LYS A 78 8.00 -6.58 -3.32
CA LYS A 78 8.34 -5.66 -2.23
C LYS A 78 7.38 -4.48 -2.24
N LEU A 79 7.05 -3.96 -1.06
CA LEU A 79 6.20 -2.78 -0.93
C LEU A 79 7.08 -1.54 -1.04
N ALA A 80 6.77 -0.62 -1.95
CA ALA A 80 7.35 0.72 -1.89
C ALA A 80 6.36 1.66 -1.20
N ILE A 81 6.87 2.48 -0.30
CA ILE A 81 6.09 3.39 0.55
C ILE A 81 6.60 4.83 0.47
N ASP A 82 7.22 5.16 -0.67
CA ASP A 82 7.57 6.53 -1.06
C ASP A 82 6.34 7.37 -1.43
N LYS A 83 5.22 6.70 -1.78
CA LYS A 83 3.94 7.32 -2.12
C LYS A 83 2.79 6.48 -1.56
N PHE A 84 1.76 7.14 -1.04
CA PHE A 84 0.51 6.49 -0.64
C PHE A 84 -0.64 6.92 -1.53
N PHE A 85 -1.61 6.03 -1.69
CA PHE A 85 -2.80 6.28 -2.47
C PHE A 85 -4.02 6.11 -1.58
N ILE A 86 -4.99 6.98 -1.75
CA ILE A 86 -6.30 6.89 -1.09
C ILE A 86 -7.34 6.64 -2.19
N ILE A 87 -8.20 5.66 -1.97
CA ILE A 87 -9.22 5.24 -2.93
C ILE A 87 -10.51 4.89 -2.19
N ASP A 88 -11.67 5.28 -2.74
CA ASP A 88 -12.96 4.86 -2.20
C ASP A 88 -13.04 3.32 -2.13
N GLU A 89 -13.54 2.77 -1.02
CA GLU A 89 -13.61 1.33 -0.79
C GLU A 89 -14.40 0.62 -1.89
N LYS A 90 -15.49 1.23 -2.37
CA LYS A 90 -16.29 0.70 -3.46
C LYS A 90 -15.50 0.61 -4.76
N ILE A 91 -14.77 1.67 -5.12
CA ILE A 91 -13.93 1.70 -6.33
C ILE A 91 -12.88 0.60 -6.26
N LEU A 92 -12.23 0.45 -5.10
CA LEU A 92 -11.25 -0.60 -4.87
C LEU A 92 -11.84 -2.00 -5.08
N LYS A 93 -12.98 -2.29 -4.46
CA LYS A 93 -13.65 -3.60 -4.57
C LYS A 93 -14.11 -3.91 -6.00
N ASP A 94 -14.63 -2.92 -6.71
CA ASP A 94 -15.14 -3.10 -8.07
C ASP A 94 -14.00 -3.30 -9.10
N ASN A 95 -12.78 -2.86 -8.77
CA ASN A 95 -11.64 -2.81 -9.71
C ASN A 95 -10.41 -3.61 -9.27
N SER A 96 -10.56 -4.47 -8.28
CA SER A 96 -9.49 -5.36 -7.86
C SER A 96 -10.04 -6.70 -7.38
N SER A 97 -9.19 -7.71 -7.43
CA SER A 97 -9.51 -9.05 -6.93
C SER A 97 -8.42 -9.54 -5.99
N ASP A 98 -8.79 -10.46 -5.09
CA ASP A 98 -7.83 -11.13 -4.23
C ASP A 98 -6.76 -11.82 -5.09
N PHE A 99 -5.49 -11.47 -4.84
CA PHE A 99 -4.38 -12.10 -5.54
C PHE A 99 -4.11 -13.50 -4.98
N GLN A 100 -4.55 -14.52 -5.72
CA GLN A 100 -4.30 -15.93 -5.41
C GLN A 100 -3.09 -16.47 -6.19
N GLY A 101 -1.91 -15.91 -5.97
CA GLY A 101 -0.70 -16.36 -6.66
C GLY A 101 -0.29 -17.78 -6.26
N GLU A 102 -0.02 -18.64 -7.24
CA GLU A 102 0.38 -20.07 -7.10
C GLU A 102 1.58 -20.34 -6.15
N LYS A 103 2.32 -19.30 -5.74
CA LYS A 103 3.52 -19.40 -4.90
C LYS A 103 3.39 -18.71 -3.54
N ILE A 104 2.23 -18.14 -3.22
CA ILE A 104 1.95 -17.56 -1.91
C ILE A 104 1.05 -18.56 -1.16
N GLY A 105 1.63 -19.67 -0.75
CA GLY A 105 0.92 -20.69 0.03
C GLY A 105 0.57 -20.27 1.47
N LYS A 106 0.80 -19.00 1.84
CA LYS A 106 0.59 -18.48 3.19
C LYS A 106 0.13 -17.02 3.14
N SER A 107 -1.02 -16.75 3.75
CA SER A 107 -1.47 -15.39 4.08
C SER A 107 -0.36 -14.62 4.81
N LEU A 108 -0.31 -13.30 4.67
CA LEU A 108 0.57 -12.47 5.50
C LEU A 108 0.27 -12.78 6.98
N SER A 109 1.30 -13.14 7.75
CA SER A 109 1.11 -13.48 9.17
C SER A 109 0.99 -12.22 10.03
N GLU A 110 0.45 -12.35 11.25
CA GLU A 110 0.44 -11.27 12.25
C GLU A 110 1.86 -10.71 12.51
N TYR A 111 2.89 -11.55 12.43
CA TYR A 111 4.28 -11.11 12.52
C TYR A 111 4.68 -10.16 11.38
N ASN A 112 4.24 -10.45 10.14
CA ASN A 112 4.49 -9.60 8.98
C ASN A 112 3.73 -8.30 9.05
N GLU A 113 2.49 -8.33 9.53
CA GLU A 113 1.70 -7.12 9.81
C GLU A 113 2.40 -6.21 10.80
N ILE A 114 2.83 -6.74 11.96
CA ILE A 114 3.55 -5.96 12.98
C ILE A 114 4.84 -5.37 12.39
N LYS A 115 5.57 -6.12 11.57
CA LYS A 115 6.78 -5.64 10.90
C LYS A 115 6.48 -4.49 9.93
N ILE A 116 5.44 -4.62 9.12
CA ILE A 116 5.00 -3.58 8.17
C ILE A 116 4.58 -2.33 8.95
N LEU A 117 3.71 -2.46 9.95
CA LEU A 117 3.24 -1.34 10.78
C LEU A 117 4.40 -0.62 11.46
N LYS A 118 5.32 -1.33 12.12
CA LYS A 118 6.49 -0.72 12.77
C LYS A 118 7.34 0.06 11.77
N THR A 119 7.50 -0.46 10.55
CA THR A 119 8.35 0.19 9.56
C THR A 119 7.64 1.39 8.92
N LEU A 120 6.32 1.30 8.68
CA LEU A 120 5.48 2.43 8.29
C LEU A 120 5.56 3.57 9.31
N THR A 121 5.36 3.27 10.61
CA THR A 121 5.47 4.26 11.69
C THR A 121 6.85 4.91 11.71
N LYS A 122 7.92 4.13 11.56
CA LYS A 122 9.29 4.68 11.51
C LYS A 122 9.45 5.65 10.35
N ILE A 123 8.98 5.30 9.16
CA ILE A 123 9.10 6.13 7.95
C ILE A 123 8.27 7.41 8.09
N LEU A 124 7.00 7.29 8.51
CA LEU A 124 6.15 8.45 8.78
C LEU A 124 6.77 9.43 9.78
N ASN A 125 7.41 8.91 10.84
CA ASN A 125 8.07 9.72 11.86
C ASN A 125 9.41 10.31 11.41
N THR A 126 10.17 9.59 10.57
CA THR A 126 11.52 9.99 10.15
C THR A 126 11.47 11.01 9.00
N PHE A 127 10.52 10.85 8.08
CA PHE A 127 10.42 11.69 6.88
C PHE A 127 9.53 12.92 7.04
N GLY A 128 9.02 13.17 8.26
CA GLY A 128 8.39 14.44 8.65
C GLY A 128 7.38 14.96 7.62
N GLN A 129 6.18 14.40 7.61
CA GLN A 129 5.00 14.90 6.86
C GLN A 129 5.11 15.00 5.32
N ASN A 130 6.28 14.76 4.70
CA ASN A 130 6.49 14.89 3.26
C ASN A 130 6.26 13.59 2.48
N ILE A 131 5.25 12.81 2.86
CA ILE A 131 4.84 11.68 2.03
C ILE A 131 3.74 12.16 1.10
N ASP A 132 3.96 12.02 -0.20
CA ASP A 132 2.95 12.35 -1.19
C ASP A 132 1.79 11.35 -1.11
N ILE A 133 0.59 11.90 -0.91
CA ILE A 133 -0.66 11.16 -0.89
C ILE A 133 -1.46 11.55 -2.12
N TYR A 134 -1.93 10.54 -2.84
CA TYR A 134 -2.67 10.72 -4.09
C TYR A 134 -4.06 10.14 -3.93
N LYS A 135 -5.08 10.96 -4.21
CA LYS A 135 -6.46 10.46 -4.29
C LYS A 135 -6.69 9.87 -5.67
N ILE A 136 -7.08 8.60 -5.74
CA ILE A 136 -7.36 7.89 -6.98
C ILE A 136 -8.84 8.05 -7.33
N SER A 137 -9.08 8.68 -8.48
CA SER A 137 -10.33 8.60 -9.24
C SER A 137 -10.11 7.77 -10.50
N LEU A 138 -11.09 6.98 -10.92
CA LEU A 138 -11.04 6.29 -12.22
C LEU A 138 -11.10 7.27 -13.41
N ASN A 139 -11.49 8.53 -13.15
CA ASN A 139 -11.42 9.63 -14.11
C ASN A 139 -10.09 10.40 -14.00
N PRO A 140 -9.48 10.81 -15.14
CA PRO A 140 -8.11 11.34 -15.22
C PRO A 140 -7.90 12.78 -14.69
N GLU A 141 -8.92 13.46 -14.20
CA GLU A 141 -8.77 14.78 -13.57
C GLU A 141 -8.34 14.62 -12.09
N TYR A 142 -7.10 14.20 -11.89
CA TYR A 142 -6.54 14.00 -10.55
C TYR A 142 -6.22 15.34 -9.87
N ASN A 143 -6.75 15.52 -8.65
CA ASN A 143 -6.28 16.57 -7.75
C ASN A 143 -5.27 15.96 -6.76
N LYS A 144 -4.04 16.51 -6.70
CA LYS A 144 -3.09 16.19 -5.63
C LYS A 144 -3.67 16.73 -4.32
N VAL A 145 -4.11 15.85 -3.43
CA VAL A 145 -4.66 16.23 -2.12
C VAL A 145 -3.57 16.05 -1.07
N LYS A 146 -3.19 17.14 -0.39
CA LYS A 146 -2.41 17.03 0.84
C LYS A 146 -3.36 16.65 1.97
N THR A 147 -3.28 15.43 2.47
CA THR A 147 -4.04 14.97 3.64
C THR A 147 -3.08 14.43 4.69
N THR A 148 -3.35 14.69 5.96
CA THR A 148 -2.61 14.09 7.07
C THR A 148 -3.31 12.78 7.44
N VAL A 149 -2.69 11.63 7.17
CA VAL A 149 -3.35 10.31 7.26
C VAL A 149 -3.47 9.80 8.71
N PHE A 150 -2.83 10.48 9.66
CA PHE A 150 -2.81 10.04 11.06
C PHE A 150 -2.75 11.26 12.00
N SER A 151 -3.90 11.84 12.33
CA SER A 151 -4.06 12.64 13.54
C SER A 151 -4.47 11.71 14.68
N SER A 152 -3.61 11.64 15.69
CA SER A 152 -3.78 10.86 16.93
C SER A 152 -4.99 11.32 17.74
#